data_AF-A0A8T5R9R1-F1
#
_entry.id   AF-A0A8T5R9R1-F1
#
_cell.length_a   1.000
_cell.length_b   1.000
_cell.length_c   1.000
_cell.angle_alpha   90.00
_cell.angle_beta   90.00
_cell.angle_gamma   90.00
#
_symmetry.space_group_name_H-M   'P 1'
#
loop_
_entity.id
_entity.type
_entity.pdbx_description
1 polymer ?
#
loop_
_entity_poly.entity_id
_entity_poly.type
_entity_poly.pdbx_seq_one_letter_code
_entity_poly.pdbx_strand_id
1 'polypeptide(L)'
;MKEEISKLLKILFLVHFFVAVIFGLVFTFVVEYYVSITGWPYLDPVTGRVLGAVFLGLAVASLLAWRETKWHHVKIIVQMEITWLAIGTGVHIFSIFYLPVPIIIWLQTAIFIFFFVAFTWFYYDQEMAK
;
A
#
# COMPACT_ATOMS: atom_id res chain seq x y z
N MET A 1 -14.14 -20.63 5.41
CA MET A 1 -12.80 -20.32 4.89
C MET A 1 -12.65 -20.97 3.54
N LYS A 2 -12.45 -20.17 2.50
CA LYS A 2 -12.15 -20.68 1.15
C LYS A 2 -10.75 -21.30 1.13
N GLU A 3 -10.59 -22.41 0.42
CA GLU A 3 -9.27 -23.03 0.24
C GLU A 3 -8.41 -22.23 -0.74
N GLU A 4 -9.03 -21.74 -1.81
CA GLU A 4 -8.38 -21.00 -2.89
C GLU A 4 -8.71 -19.51 -2.85
N ILE A 5 -7.75 -18.70 -3.29
CA ILE A 5 -7.92 -17.26 -3.39
C ILE A 5 -8.81 -16.88 -4.58
N SER A 6 -9.61 -15.83 -4.40
CA SER A 6 -10.52 -15.37 -5.45
C SER A 6 -9.74 -14.71 -6.59
N LYS A 7 -10.29 -14.79 -7.82
CA LYS A 7 -9.71 -14.11 -9.00
C LYS A 7 -9.58 -12.59 -8.77
N LEU A 8 -10.54 -11.99 -8.09
CA LEU A 8 -10.52 -10.55 -7.78
C LEU A 8 -9.42 -10.21 -6.77
N LEU A 9 -9.17 -11.04 -5.76
CA LEU A 9 -8.06 -10.84 -4.84
C LEU A 9 -6.69 -10.97 -5.55
N LYS A 10 -6.56 -11.89 -6.52
CA LYS A 10 -5.38 -11.94 -7.40
C LYS A 10 -5.18 -10.64 -8.16
N ILE A 11 -6.24 -10.11 -8.77
CA ILE A 11 -6.17 -8.83 -9.48
C ILE A 11 -5.79 -7.70 -8.51
N LEU A 12 -6.33 -7.69 -7.29
CA LEU A 12 -5.98 -6.70 -6.27
C LEU A 12 -4.50 -6.72 -5.93
N PHE A 13 -3.90 -7.91 -5.69
CA PHE A 13 -2.47 -8.03 -5.46
C PHE A 13 -1.64 -7.51 -6.65
N LEU A 14 -2.07 -7.78 -7.88
CA LEU A 14 -1.36 -7.32 -9.07
C LEU A 14 -1.45 -5.80 -9.24
N VAL A 15 -2.62 -5.21 -8.99
CA VAL A 15 -2.80 -3.75 -9.00
C VAL A 15 -1.97 -3.10 -7.88
N HIS A 16 -1.99 -3.66 -6.67
CA HIS A 16 -1.18 -3.18 -5.56
C HIS A 16 0.32 -3.26 -5.87
N PHE A 17 0.78 -4.37 -6.48
CA PHE A 17 2.16 -4.52 -6.95
C PHE A 17 2.60 -3.35 -7.83
N PHE A 18 1.84 -3.03 -8.88
CA PHE A 18 2.23 -1.94 -9.78
C PHE A 18 2.21 -0.57 -9.09
N VAL A 19 1.21 -0.30 -8.26
CA VAL A 19 1.15 0.95 -7.49
C VAL A 19 2.35 1.07 -6.56
N ALA A 20 2.66 0.01 -5.80
CA ALA A 20 3.78 -0.04 -4.88
C ALA A 20 5.14 0.05 -5.60
N VAL A 21 5.29 -0.54 -6.80
CA VAL A 21 6.49 -0.34 -7.63
C VAL A 21 6.63 1.12 -8.05
N ILE A 22 5.55 1.77 -8.52
CA ILE A 22 5.62 3.16 -8.97
C ILE A 22 6.04 4.07 -7.81
N PHE A 23 5.37 3.99 -6.66
CA PHE A 23 5.75 4.76 -5.48
C PHE A 23 7.15 4.39 -4.98
N GLY A 24 7.45 3.10 -4.93
CA GLY A 24 8.75 2.59 -4.50
C GLY A 24 9.91 3.14 -5.32
N LEU A 25 9.79 3.11 -6.65
CA LEU A 25 10.82 3.67 -7.54
C LEU A 25 10.94 5.19 -7.40
N VAL A 26 9.80 5.90 -7.33
CA VAL A 26 9.79 7.37 -7.17
C VAL A 26 10.50 7.77 -5.87
N PHE A 27 10.10 7.18 -4.74
CA PHE A 27 10.67 7.51 -3.43
C PHE A 27 12.11 7.01 -3.27
N THR A 28 12.52 5.92 -3.92
CA THR A 28 13.90 5.38 -3.83
C THR A 28 14.89 6.17 -4.67
N PHE A 29 14.51 6.60 -5.88
CA PHE A 29 15.49 7.14 -6.83
C PHE A 29 15.34 8.63 -7.09
N VAL A 30 14.13 9.18 -6.95
CA VAL A 30 13.82 10.56 -7.41
C VAL A 30 12.96 11.32 -6.40
N VAL A 31 13.17 11.09 -5.10
CA VAL A 31 12.40 11.75 -4.03
C VAL A 31 12.55 13.27 -4.05
N GLU A 32 13.74 13.79 -4.38
CA GLU A 32 13.98 15.22 -4.50
C GLU A 32 13.11 15.85 -5.60
N TYR A 33 12.97 15.15 -6.72
CA TYR A 33 12.09 15.58 -7.82
C TYR A 33 10.62 15.49 -7.43
N TYR A 34 10.22 14.42 -6.74
CA TYR A 34 8.86 14.30 -6.21
C TYR A 34 8.50 15.47 -5.28
N VAL A 35 9.41 15.83 -4.36
CA VAL A 35 9.21 16.95 -3.43
C VAL A 35 9.10 18.29 -4.19
N SER A 36 9.94 18.51 -5.20
CA SER A 36 9.94 19.78 -5.95
C SER A 36 8.68 20.00 -6.79
N ILE A 37 8.13 18.95 -7.42
CA ILE A 37 6.92 19.08 -8.26
C ILE A 37 5.63 19.09 -7.45
N THR A 38 5.63 18.50 -6.25
CA THR A 38 4.43 18.42 -5.40
C THR A 38 4.31 19.57 -4.42
N GLY A 39 5.38 20.34 -4.21
CA GLY A 39 5.43 21.39 -3.20
C GLY A 39 5.45 20.83 -1.77
N TRP A 40 6.01 19.63 -1.59
CA TRP A 40 6.09 19.03 -0.26
C TRP A 40 7.03 19.86 0.65
N PRO A 41 6.60 20.24 1.86
CA PRO A 41 7.32 21.25 2.66
C PRO A 41 8.62 20.74 3.30
N TYR A 42 8.85 19.43 3.35
CA TYR A 42 9.98 18.81 4.05
C TYR A 42 10.79 17.90 3.12
N LEU A 43 12.10 18.11 3.02
CA LEU A 43 12.99 17.24 2.25
C LEU A 43 13.93 16.49 3.20
N ASP A 44 13.69 15.20 3.37
CA ASP A 44 14.65 14.25 3.92
C ASP A 44 14.83 13.10 2.91
N PRO A 45 15.90 13.13 2.10
CA PRO A 45 16.13 12.12 1.10
C PRO A 45 16.45 10.73 1.67
N VAL A 46 16.96 10.62 2.90
CA VAL A 46 17.26 9.31 3.50
C VAL A 46 15.94 8.65 3.91
N THR A 47 15.11 9.36 4.65
CA THR A 47 13.79 8.86 5.08
C THR A 47 12.90 8.54 3.88
N GLY A 48 12.88 9.42 2.87
CA GLY A 48 12.12 9.19 1.63
C GLY A 48 12.55 7.91 0.90
N ARG A 49 13.87 7.67 0.79
CA ARG A 49 14.38 6.45 0.14
C ARG A 49 14.09 5.18 0.92
N VAL A 50 14.13 5.24 2.26
CA VAL A 50 13.71 4.12 3.11
C VAL A 50 12.22 3.81 2.90
N LEU A 51 11.36 4.82 2.81
CA LEU A 51 9.95 4.63 2.49
C LEU A 51 9.77 4.00 1.10
N GLY A 52 10.58 4.42 0.12
CA GLY A 52 10.64 3.78 -1.20
C GLY A 52 11.00 2.29 -1.13
N ALA A 53 12.01 1.94 -0.33
CA ALA A 53 12.41 0.55 -0.11
C ALA A 53 11.28 -0.28 0.55
N VAL A 54 10.53 0.31 1.50
CA VAL A 54 9.35 -0.35 2.10
C VAL A 54 8.32 -0.65 1.02
N PHE A 55 7.97 0.31 0.15
CA PHE A 55 7.03 0.07 -0.94
C PHE A 55 7.51 -1.00 -1.92
N LEU A 56 8.80 -1.05 -2.26
CA LEU A 56 9.35 -2.12 -3.10
C LEU A 56 9.27 -3.49 -2.40
N GLY A 57 9.50 -3.55 -1.09
CA GLY A 57 9.31 -4.77 -0.29
C GLY A 57 7.85 -5.26 -0.30
N LEU A 58 6.90 -4.34 -0.11
CA LEU A 58 5.46 -4.62 -0.19
C LEU A 58 5.03 -5.04 -1.61
N ALA A 59 5.63 -4.45 -2.63
CA ALA A 59 5.40 -4.87 -4.01
C ALA A 59 5.83 -6.33 -4.20
N VAL A 60 7.03 -6.71 -3.76
CA VAL A 60 7.48 -8.12 -3.83
C VAL A 60 6.54 -9.04 -3.06
N ALA A 61 6.10 -8.66 -1.86
CA ALA A 61 5.13 -9.43 -1.09
C ALA A 61 3.81 -9.64 -1.87
N SER A 62 3.29 -8.59 -2.52
CA SER A 62 2.11 -8.66 -3.37
C SER A 62 2.31 -9.52 -4.62
N LEU A 63 3.49 -9.47 -5.25
CA LEU A 63 3.83 -10.33 -6.38
C LEU A 63 3.87 -11.81 -5.97
N LEU A 64 4.45 -12.11 -4.81
CA LEU A 64 4.46 -13.47 -4.25
C LEU A 64 3.05 -13.97 -3.94
N ALA A 65 2.23 -13.13 -3.32
CA ALA A 65 0.84 -13.46 -3.01
C ALA A 65 -0.03 -13.66 -4.27
N TRP A 66 0.20 -12.88 -5.33
CA TRP A 66 -0.49 -13.04 -6.61
C TRP A 66 -0.23 -14.40 -7.27
N ARG A 67 1.00 -14.92 -7.14
CA ARG A 67 1.41 -16.22 -7.71
C ARG A 67 0.84 -17.42 -6.96
N GLU A 68 0.44 -17.22 -5.71
CA GLU A 68 -0.12 -18.27 -4.88
C GLU A 68 -1.59 -18.56 -5.25
N THR A 69 -2.06 -19.76 -4.92
CA THR A 69 -3.46 -20.17 -5.13
C THR A 69 -4.17 -20.41 -3.80
N LYS A 70 -3.46 -20.81 -2.75
CA LYS A 70 -4.06 -21.17 -1.46
C LYS A 70 -4.23 -19.96 -0.56
N TRP A 71 -5.44 -19.77 -0.02
CA TRP A 71 -5.74 -18.68 0.92
C TRP A 71 -4.84 -18.71 2.14
N HIS A 72 -4.62 -19.89 2.71
CA HIS A 72 -3.82 -20.08 3.91
C HIS A 72 -2.40 -19.50 3.79
N HIS A 73 -1.78 -19.56 2.61
CA HIS A 73 -0.42 -19.07 2.37
C HIS A 73 -0.36 -17.54 2.25
N VAL A 74 -1.40 -16.90 1.71
CA VAL A 74 -1.42 -15.43 1.51
C VAL A 74 -2.04 -14.67 2.66
N LYS A 75 -2.75 -15.35 3.56
CA LYS A 75 -3.50 -14.73 4.66
C LYS A 75 -2.64 -13.77 5.49
N ILE A 76 -1.42 -14.18 5.84
CA ILE A 76 -0.51 -13.35 6.62
C ILE A 76 -0.07 -12.08 5.88
N ILE A 77 0.08 -12.17 4.54
CA ILE A 77 0.41 -11.02 3.69
C ILE A 77 -0.77 -10.05 3.68
N VAL A 78 -2.01 -10.54 3.52
CA VAL A 78 -3.21 -9.68 3.59
C VAL A 78 -3.32 -8.98 4.94
N GLN A 79 -3.09 -9.69 6.05
CA GLN A 79 -3.13 -9.08 7.39
C GLN A 79 -2.05 -8.02 7.57
N MET A 80 -0.86 -8.25 7.02
CA MET A 80 0.23 -7.27 7.03
C MET A 80 -0.14 -6.03 6.21
N GLU A 81 -0.69 -6.19 5.00
CA GLU A 81 -1.17 -5.07 4.17
C GLU A 81 -2.27 -4.26 4.88
N ILE A 82 -3.26 -4.93 5.48
CA ILE A 82 -4.31 -4.28 6.29
C ILE A 82 -3.68 -3.44 7.42
N THR A 83 -2.70 -4.01 8.13
CA THR A 83 -2.04 -3.32 9.25
C THR A 83 -1.27 -2.10 8.78
N TRP A 84 -0.44 -2.25 7.73
CA TRP A 84 0.32 -1.16 7.13
C TRP A 84 -0.60 -0.03 6.64
N LEU A 85 -1.66 -0.38 5.91
CA LEU A 85 -2.56 0.59 5.31
C LEU A 85 -3.44 1.28 6.36
N ALA A 86 -3.85 0.59 7.42
CA ALA A 86 -4.57 1.20 8.55
C ALA A 86 -3.70 2.24 9.27
N ILE A 87 -2.47 1.87 9.64
CA ILE A 87 -1.53 2.78 10.30
C ILE A 87 -1.18 3.95 9.38
N GLY A 88 -0.83 3.67 8.12
CA GLY A 88 -0.48 4.69 7.13
C GLY A 88 -1.61 5.67 6.85
N THR A 89 -2.85 5.16 6.72
CA THR A 89 -4.05 6.01 6.58
C THR A 89 -4.21 6.92 7.80
N GLY A 90 -4.07 6.37 9.02
CA GLY A 90 -4.16 7.15 10.25
C GLY A 90 -3.10 8.26 10.31
N VAL A 91 -1.85 7.94 9.95
CA VAL A 91 -0.75 8.92 9.87
C VAL A 91 -1.05 10.00 8.84
N HIS A 92 -1.52 9.64 7.65
CA HIS A 92 -1.88 10.61 6.61
C HIS A 92 -2.98 11.58 7.05
N ILE A 93 -4.07 11.04 7.60
CA ILE A 93 -5.19 11.85 8.11
C ILE A 93 -4.69 12.78 9.21
N PHE A 94 -3.90 12.26 10.16
CA PHE A 94 -3.28 13.09 11.19
C PHE A 94 -2.43 14.21 10.57
N SER A 95 -1.50 13.89 9.67
CA SER A 95 -0.62 14.88 9.03
C SER A 95 -1.39 15.99 8.30
N ILE A 96 -2.50 15.67 7.64
CA ILE A 96 -3.36 16.64 6.95
C ILE A 96 -3.88 17.74 7.89
N PHE A 97 -4.22 17.39 9.14
CA PHE A 97 -4.79 18.35 10.09
C PHE A 97 -3.76 19.14 10.88
N TYR A 98 -2.50 18.68 10.94
CA TYR A 98 -1.46 19.29 11.78
C TYR A 98 -0.30 19.92 11.00
N LEU A 99 -0.13 19.59 9.73
CA LEU A 99 1.00 20.06 8.91
C LEU A 99 0.48 20.80 7.65
N PRO A 100 1.23 21.79 7.15
CA PRO A 100 0.90 22.49 5.91
C PRO A 100 1.27 21.63 4.69
N VAL A 101 0.62 20.48 4.53
CA VAL A 101 0.90 19.50 3.47
C VAL A 101 0.17 19.86 2.17
N PRO A 102 0.78 19.60 1.00
CA PRO A 102 0.18 19.89 -0.30
C PRO A 102 -1.00 18.96 -0.62
N ILE A 103 -1.85 19.38 -1.56
CA ILE A 103 -3.08 18.65 -1.91
C ILE A 103 -2.83 17.22 -2.42
N ILE A 104 -1.64 16.91 -2.93
CA ILE A 104 -1.27 15.57 -3.39
C ILE A 104 -1.39 14.51 -2.28
N ILE A 105 -1.29 14.89 -1.01
CA ILE A 105 -1.44 13.95 0.11
C ILE A 105 -2.84 13.32 0.11
N TRP A 106 -3.87 14.04 -0.32
CA TRP A 106 -5.24 13.52 -0.40
C TRP A 106 -5.37 12.38 -1.42
N LEU A 107 -4.66 12.48 -2.55
CA LEU A 107 -4.62 11.39 -3.53
C LEU A 107 -3.95 10.15 -2.92
N GLN A 108 -2.84 10.32 -2.21
CA GLN A 108 -2.18 9.20 -1.53
C GLN A 108 -3.05 8.58 -0.44
N THR A 109 -3.71 9.41 0.36
CA THR A 109 -4.66 8.96 1.38
C THR A 109 -5.82 8.19 0.77
N ALA A 110 -6.37 8.65 -0.36
CA ALA A 110 -7.42 7.94 -1.07
C ALA A 110 -6.97 6.57 -1.58
N ILE A 111 -5.73 6.47 -2.10
CA ILE A 111 -5.12 5.20 -2.50
C ILE A 111 -4.96 4.25 -1.30
N PHE A 112 -4.47 4.75 -0.17
CA PHE A 112 -4.30 3.97 1.05
C PHE A 112 -5.65 3.45 1.58
N ILE A 113 -6.66 4.32 1.65
CA ILE A 113 -8.02 3.95 2.06
C ILE A 113 -8.61 2.89 1.11
N PHE A 114 -8.46 3.08 -0.20
CA PHE A 114 -8.95 2.13 -1.19
C PHE A 114 -8.37 0.72 -0.95
N PHE A 115 -7.04 0.60 -0.83
CA PHE A 115 -6.41 -0.69 -0.59
C PHE A 115 -6.75 -1.24 0.79
N PHE A 116 -6.81 -0.41 1.83
CA PHE A 116 -7.19 -0.82 3.19
C PHE A 116 -8.57 -1.47 3.19
N VAL A 117 -9.55 -0.79 2.61
CA VAL A 117 -10.94 -1.30 2.51
C VAL A 117 -10.98 -2.56 1.65
N ALA A 118 -10.30 -2.57 0.50
CA ALA A 118 -10.30 -3.72 -0.40
C ALA A 118 -9.69 -4.98 0.25
N PHE A 119 -8.50 -4.88 0.85
CA PHE A 119 -7.88 -6.01 1.54
C PHE A 119 -8.68 -6.47 2.75
N THR A 120 -9.24 -5.55 3.53
CA THR A 120 -10.11 -5.87 4.67
C THR A 120 -11.36 -6.62 4.21
N TRP A 121 -12.01 -6.14 3.14
CA TRP A 121 -13.18 -6.80 2.59
C TRP A 121 -12.87 -8.21 2.09
N PHE A 122 -11.78 -8.39 1.32
CA PHE A 122 -11.37 -9.72 0.88
C PHE A 122 -10.96 -10.63 2.02
N TYR A 123 -10.34 -10.12 3.09
CA TYR A 123 -10.05 -10.92 4.26
C TYR A 123 -11.33 -11.55 4.84
N TYR A 124 -12.38 -10.75 5.03
CA TYR A 124 -13.65 -11.25 5.54
C TYR A 124 -14.37 -12.17 4.54
N ASP A 125 -14.37 -11.86 3.23
CA ASP A 125 -14.94 -12.74 2.20
C ASP A 125 -14.26 -14.12 2.17
N GLN A 126 -12.93 -14.18 2.32
CA GLN A 126 -12.18 -15.42 2.29
C GLN A 126 -12.36 -16.23 3.59
N GLU A 127 -12.42 -15.56 4.74
CA GLU A 127 -12.49 -16.22 6.04
C GLU A 127 -13.92 -16.72 6.37
N MET A 128 -14.93 -15.87 6.12
CA MET A 128 -16.31 -16.08 6.55
C MET A 128 -17.19 -16.79 5.52
N ALA A 129 -16.76 -16.90 4.26
CA ALA A 129 -17.48 -17.72 3.28
C ALA A 129 -17.37 -19.20 3.66
N LYS A 130 -18.54 -19.85 3.78
CA LYS A 130 -18.67 -21.30 3.90
C LYS A 130 -18.43 -21.97 2.56
#